data_AF-A0A7X8ZNM3-F1
#
_entry.id   AF-A0A7X8ZNM3-F1
#
_cell.length_a   1.000
_cell.length_b   1.000
_cell.length_c   1.000
_cell.angle_alpha   90.00
_cell.angle_beta   90.00
_cell.angle_gamma   90.00
#
_symmetry.space_group_name_H-M   'P 1'
#
loop_
_entity.id
_entity.type
_entity.pdbx_description
1 polymer ?
#
loop_
_entity_poly.entity_id
_entity_poly.type
_entity_poly.pdbx_seq_one_letter_code
_entity_poly.pdbx_strand_id
1 'polypeptide(L)' 'MKEEVLNELKAKCPQVISIHAFHIHFDSKRIHFDVVVDFTVHNYPAIKSQLEKILTSRWPEYEFAFTVDPDYA' A
#
# COMPACT_ATOMS: atom_id res chain seq x y z
N MET A 1 4.50 11.73 4.55
CA MET A 1 4.55 10.59 3.60
C MET A 1 3.81 9.34 4.08
N LYS A 2 4.19 8.65 5.18
CA LYS A 2 3.48 7.43 5.62
C LYS A 2 1.98 7.63 5.75
N GLU A 3 1.56 8.64 6.52
CA GLU A 3 0.13 8.93 6.74
C GLU A 3 -0.59 9.33 5.46
N GLU A 4 0.08 10.06 4.57
CA GLU A 4 -0.47 10.43 3.26
C GLU A 4 -0.72 9.21 2.38
N VAL A 5 0.24 8.28 2.33
CA VAL A 5 0.08 6.99 1.63
C VAL A 5 -1.10 6.22 2.21
N LEU A 6 -1.18 6.09 3.53
CA LEU A 6 -2.30 5.39 4.18
C LEU A 6 -3.64 6.06 3.87
N ASN A 7 -3.71 7.39 3.93
CA ASN A 7 -4.94 8.13 3.69
C ASN A 7 -5.40 8.03 2.23
N GLU A 8 -4.48 8.11 1.27
CA GLU A 8 -4.79 7.91 -0.15
C GLU A 8 -5.29 6.48 -0.41
N LEU A 9 -4.60 5.47 0.15
CA LEU A 9 -5.02 4.08 0.02
C LEU A 9 -6.40 3.85 0.64
N LYS A 10 -6.68 4.36 1.85
CA LYS A 10 -8.00 4.25 2.49
C LYS A 10 -9.09 4.96 1.71
N ALA A 11 -8.81 6.13 1.13
CA ALA A 11 -9.78 6.88 0.35
C ALA A 11 -10.18 6.16 -0.94
N LYS A 12 -9.28 5.38 -1.54
CA LYS A 12 -9.49 4.67 -2.82
C LYS A 12 -9.79 3.18 -2.66
N CYS A 13 -9.43 2.60 -1.52
CA CYS A 13 -9.58 1.19 -1.19
C CYS A 13 -9.95 1.06 0.30
N PRO A 14 -11.25 1.08 0.65
CA PRO A 14 -11.73 1.01 2.03
C PRO A 14 -11.32 -0.27 2.78
N GLN A 15 -10.91 -1.31 2.06
CA GLN A 15 -10.41 -2.58 2.61
C GLN A 15 -9.02 -2.44 3.24
N VAL A 16 -8.29 -1.35 2.99
CA VAL A 16 -7.01 -1.08 3.62
C VAL A 16 -7.21 -0.61 5.06
N ILE A 17 -6.67 -1.36 6.01
CA ILE A 17 -6.81 -1.09 7.45
C ILE A 17 -5.63 -0.28 7.96
N SER A 18 -4.40 -0.72 7.66
CA SER A 18 -3.17 -0.07 8.15
C SER A 18 -1.98 -0.33 7.22
N ILE A 19 -0.88 0.35 7.49
CA ILE A 19 0.43 0.08 6.88
C ILE A 19 1.51 -0.06 7.95
N HIS A 20 2.34 -1.08 7.80
CA HIS A 20 3.43 -1.44 8.72
C HIS A 20 4.79 -1.39 8.00
N ALA A 21 5.88 -1.46 8.78
CA ALA A 21 7.26 -1.50 8.27
C ALA A 21 7.56 -0.45 7.18
N PHE A 22 7.10 0.78 7.36
CA PHE A 22 7.23 1.82 6.34
C PHE A 22 8.64 2.43 6.30
N HIS A 23 9.36 2.19 5.21
CA HIS A 23 10.72 2.62 4.97
C HIS A 23 10.83 3.37 3.63
N ILE A 24 11.52 4.52 3.64
CA ILE A 24 11.83 5.29 2.44
C ILE A 24 13.34 5.17 2.18
N HIS A 25 13.68 4.70 0.99
CA HIS A 25 15.04 4.67 0.46
C HIS A 25 15.23 5.91 -0.43
N PHE A 26 15.80 6.98 0.14
CA PHE A 26 15.94 8.27 -0.54
C PHE A 26 16.86 8.20 -1.77
N ASP A 27 17.90 7.38 -1.72
CA ASP A 27 18.88 7.25 -2.82
C ASP A 27 18.28 6.60 -4.08
N SER A 28 17.33 5.67 -3.90
CA SER A 28 16.68 4.93 -4.98
C SER A 28 15.25 5.38 -5.25
N LYS A 29 14.74 6.40 -4.54
CA LYS A 29 13.33 6.82 -4.55
C LYS A 29 12.37 5.63 -4.39
N ARG A 30 12.71 4.68 -3.52
CA ARG A 30 11.90 3.49 -3.28
C ARG A 30 11.22 3.56 -1.93
N ILE A 31 9.94 3.20 -1.88
CA ILE A 31 9.16 3.12 -0.64
C ILE A 31 8.80 1.65 -0.43
N HIS A 32 9.14 1.12 0.74
CA HIS A 32 8.85 -0.25 1.14
C HIS A 32 7.97 -0.27 2.39
N PHE A 33 6.92 -1.09 2.39
CA PHE A 33 5.98 -1.22 3.50
C PHE A 33 5.12 -2.48 3.35
N ASP A 34 4.42 -2.85 4.41
CA ASP A 34 3.39 -3.89 4.38
C ASP A 34 2.02 -3.22 4.49
N VAL A 35 1.04 -3.71 3.73
CA VAL A 35 -0.35 -3.24 3.75
C VAL A 35 -1.21 -4.30 4.41
N VAL A 36 -1.90 -3.91 5.48
CA VAL A 36 -2.91 -4.77 6.10
C VAL A 36 -4.26 -4.50 5.48
N VAL A 37 -4.91 -5.56 5.00
CA VAL A 37 -6.26 -5.51 4.43
C VAL A 37 -7.25 -6.36 5.22
N ASP A 38 -8.51 -6.00 5.15
CA ASP A 38 -9.64 -6.76 5.70
C ASP A 38 -9.66 -8.23 5.18
N PHE A 39 -10.00 -9.15 6.07
CA PHE A 39 -10.19 -10.59 5.81
C PHE A 39 -11.26 -10.91 4.75
N THR A 40 -12.15 -9.97 4.41
CA THR A 40 -13.09 -10.13 3.29
C THR A 40 -12.41 -10.10 1.91
N VAL A 41 -11.13 -9.73 1.85
CA VAL A 41 -10.35 -9.76 0.62
C VAL A 41 -9.94 -11.20 0.27
N HIS A 42 -10.54 -11.74 -0.79
CA HIS A 42 -10.22 -13.09 -1.27
C HIS A 42 -9.25 -13.09 -2.48
N ASN A 43 -9.01 -11.94 -3.10
CA ASN A 43 -8.16 -11.81 -4.30
C ASN A 43 -7.04 -10.79 -4.09
N TYR A 44 -6.00 -11.22 -3.36
CA TYR A 44 -4.81 -10.40 -3.08
C TYR A 44 -4.08 -9.90 -4.34
N PRO A 45 -3.92 -10.69 -5.42
CA PRO A 45 -3.32 -10.19 -6.65
C PRO A 45 -4.07 -8.99 -7.26
N ALA A 46 -5.41 -9.03 -7.27
CA ALA A 46 -6.22 -7.93 -7.78
C ALA A 46 -6.07 -6.66 -6.92
N ILE A 47 -6.09 -6.81 -5.60
CA ILE A 47 -5.87 -5.71 -4.66
C ILE A 47 -4.49 -5.12 -4.83
N LYS A 48 -3.45 -5.96 -4.88
CA LYS A 48 -2.08 -5.51 -5.06
C LYS A 48 -1.95 -4.66 -6.33
N SER A 49 -2.50 -5.12 -7.46
CA SER A 49 -2.48 -4.36 -8.71
C SER A 49 -3.26 -3.04 -8.61
N GLN A 50 -4.38 -3.01 -7.89
CA GLN A 50 -5.15 -1.79 -7.66
C GLN A 50 -4.36 -0.78 -6.81
N LEU A 51 -3.77 -1.21 -5.69
CA LEU A 51 -2.98 -0.36 -4.81
C LEU A 51 -1.74 0.18 -5.55
N GLU A 52 -1.05 -0.65 -6.33
CA GLU A 52 0.09 -0.24 -7.14
C GLU A 52 -0.29 0.85 -8.14
N LYS A 53 -1.43 0.72 -8.84
CA LYS A 53 -1.94 1.76 -9.74
C LYS A 53 -2.28 3.06 -9.04
N ILE A 54 -2.86 3.00 -7.83
CA ILE A 54 -3.18 4.18 -7.03
C ILE A 54 -1.89 4.93 -6.67
N LEU A 55 -0.90 4.20 -6.16
CA LEU A 55 0.35 4.78 -5.67
C LEU A 55 1.20 5.36 -6.81
N THR A 56 1.36 4.60 -7.91
CA THR A 56 2.14 5.04 -9.08
C THR A 56 1.49 6.22 -9.81
N SER A 57 0.16 6.34 -9.79
CA SER A 57 -0.55 7.50 -10.35
C SER A 57 -0.36 8.76 -9.49
N ARG A 58 -0.34 8.61 -8.16
CA ARG A 58 -0.22 9.72 -7.22
C ARG A 58 1.22 10.20 -7.03
N TRP A 59 2.18 9.27 -7.07
CA TRP A 59 3.60 9.50 -6.83
C TRP A 59 4.45 8.76 -7.87
N PRO A 60 4.42 9.19 -9.15
CA PRO A 60 5.09 8.48 -10.24
C PRO A 60 6.63 8.49 -10.14
N GLU A 61 7.20 9.35 -9.31
CA GLU A 61 8.64 9.45 -9.08
C GLU A 61 9.18 8.41 -8.09
N TYR A 62 8.29 7.68 -7.40
CA TYR A 62 8.66 6.65 -6.43
C TYR A 62 8.34 5.24 -6.93
N GLU A 63 9.24 4.30 -6.66
CA GLU A 63 8.99 2.87 -6.79
C GLU A 63 8.35 2.36 -5.49
N PHE A 64 7.16 1.79 -5.55
CA PHE A 64 6.49 1.22 -4.38
C PHE A 64 6.65 -0.30 -4.38
N ALA A 65 7.31 -0.82 -3.35
CA ALA A 65 7.38 -2.24 -3.07
C ALA A 65 6.56 -2.54 -1.81
N PHE A 66 5.63 -3.48 -1.87
CA PHE A 66 4.85 -3.84 -0.69
C PHE A 66 4.29 -5.26 -0.75
N THR A 67 4.02 -5.78 0.45
CA THR A 67 3.28 -7.01 0.69
C THR A 67 1.86 -6.68 1.09
N VAL A 68 0.90 -7.56 0.76
CA VAL A 68 -0.49 -7.44 1.18
C VAL A 68 -0.75 -8.57 2.17
N ASP A 69 -0.97 -8.21 3.42
CA ASP A 69 -1.24 -9.13 4.51
C ASP A 69 -2.71 -9.00 4.92
N PRO A 70 -3.46 -10.10 5.03
CA PRO A 70 -4.76 -10.05 5.66
C PRO A 70 -4.63 -9.82 7.16
N ASP A 71 -5.60 -9.12 7.74
CA ASP A 71 -5.73 -8.97 9.19
C ASP A 71 -6.08 -10.34 9.82
N TYR A 72 -5.05 -11.11 10.17
CA TYR A 72 -5.19 -12.30 11.02
C TYR A 72 -5.33 -11.83 12.47
N ALA A 73 -6.53 -11.35 12.82
CA ALA A 73 -6.95 -11.19 14.21
C ALA A 73 -7.21 -12.55 14.88
#